data_AF-W1PMM4-F1
#
_entry.id   AF-W1PMM4-F1
#
_cell.length_a   1.000
_cell.length_b   1.000
_cell.length_c   1.000
_cell.angle_alpha   90.00
_cell.angle_beta   90.00
_cell.angle_gamma   90.00
#
_symmetry.space_group_name_H-M   'P 1'
#
loop_
_entity.id
_entity.type
_entity.pdbx_description
1 polymer ?
#
loop_
_entity_poly.entity_id
_entity_poly.type
_entity_poly.pdbx_seq_one_letter_code
_entity_poly.pdbx_strand_id
1 'polypeptide(L)' 'MDSEGQRPASNPTAILASLLSKREKLQEELRSIEKQVYELETSYLQDSTQCGNVLKGFEGFLSSSKSTT' A
#
# COMPACT_ATOMS: atom_id res chain seq x y z
N MET A 1 54.49 -2.05 -10.53
CA MET A 1 53.99 -1.23 -9.40
C MET A 1 52.52 -1.01 -9.68
N ASP A 2 51.71 -1.93 -9.20
CA ASP A 2 50.27 -1.95 -9.41
C ASP A 2 49.63 -0.94 -8.45
N SER A 3 49.18 0.20 -8.99
CA SER A 3 48.35 1.15 -8.24
C SER A 3 46.92 0.62 -8.21
N GLU A 4 46.63 -0.21 -7.21
CA GLU A 4 45.30 -0.74 -6.94
C GLU A 4 44.27 0.38 -6.73
N GLY A 5 43.28 0.41 -7.63
CA GLY A 5 41.87 0.71 -7.37
C GLY A 5 41.55 1.76 -6.31
N GLN A 6 41.61 3.03 -6.70
CA GLN A 6 40.95 4.11 -5.96
C GLN A 6 39.42 3.92 -6.05
N ARG A 7 38.84 3.10 -5.17
CA ARG A 7 37.38 3.15 -4.92
C ARG A 7 37.07 4.59 -4.51
N PRO A 8 36.14 5.31 -5.17
CA PRO A 8 35.74 6.62 -4.68
C PRO A 8 35.19 6.40 -3.28
N ALA A 9 35.86 6.92 -2.26
CA ALA A 9 35.37 6.93 -0.90
C ALA A 9 34.12 7.82 -0.90
N SER A 10 32.97 7.21 -1.18
CA SER A 10 31.67 7.84 -1.09
C SER A 10 31.55 8.42 0.32
N ASN A 11 31.49 9.74 0.41
CA ASN A 11 31.48 10.48 1.66
C ASN A 11 30.40 9.87 2.59
N PRO A 12 30.76 9.35 3.77
CA PRO A 12 29.82 8.64 4.64
C PRO A 12 28.65 9.53 5.06
N THR A 13 28.85 10.85 5.15
CA THR A 13 27.79 11.83 5.43
C THR A 13 26.77 11.89 4.28
N ALA A 14 27.22 11.80 3.03
CA ALA A 14 26.33 11.81 1.87
C ALA A 14 25.49 10.52 1.79
N ILE A 15 26.09 9.37 2.12
CA ILE A 15 25.35 8.10 2.22
C ILE A 15 24.30 8.20 3.32
N LEU A 16 24.68 8.66 4.51
CA LEU A 16 23.76 8.82 5.63
C LEU A 16 22.59 9.74 5.28
N ALA A 17 22.85 10.89 4.65
CA ALA A 17 21.81 11.80 4.19
C ALA A 17 20.85 11.11 3.20
N SER A 18 21.39 10.37 2.23
CA SER A 18 20.55 9.62 1.28
C SER A 18 19.66 8.57 1.94
N LEU A 19 20.18 7.89 2.97
CA LEU A 19 19.43 6.88 3.73
C LEU A 19 18.33 7.52 4.57
N LEU A 20 18.59 8.67 5.19
CA LEU A 20 17.58 9.42 5.94
C LEU A 20 16.46 9.91 5.01
N SER A 21 16.80 10.50 3.86
CA SER A 21 15.79 10.92 2.88
C SER A 21 14.99 9.74 2.34
N LYS A 22 15.63 8.58 2.10
CA LYS A 22 14.91 7.36 1.70
C LYS A 22 13.97 6.88 2.79
N ARG A 23 14.38 6.92 4.07
CA ARG A 23 13.52 6.57 5.20
C ARG A 23 12.29 7.48 5.26
N GLU A 24 12.48 8.79 5.16
CA GLU A 24 11.38 9.76 5.17
C GLU A 24 10.40 9.53 4.03
N LYS A 25 10.91 9.30 2.80
CA LYS A 25 10.08 8.98 1.65
C LYS A 25 9.25 7.71 1.86
N LEU A 26 9.86 6.65 2.38
CA LEU A 26 9.15 5.40 2.67
C LEU A 26 8.08 5.57 3.75
N GLN A 27 8.35 6.40 4.76
CA GLN A 27 7.36 6.70 5.81
C GLN A 27 6.16 7.47 5.26
N GLU A 28 6.39 8.39 4.32
CA GLU A 28 5.30 9.11 3.65
C GLU A 28 4.50 8.20 2.70
N GLU A 29 5.18 7.36 1.92
CA GLU A 29 4.53 6.37 1.05
C GLU A 29 3.64 5.41 1.86
N LEU A 30 4.14 4.93 3.00
CA LEU A 30 3.38 4.05 3.89
C LEU A 30 2.12 4.74 4.42
N ARG A 31 2.24 5.98 4.91
CA ARG A 31 1.09 6.78 5.36
C ARG A 31 0.06 6.99 4.25
N SER A 32 0.52 7.26 3.03
CA SER A 32 -0.36 7.43 1.87
C SER A 32 -1.09 6.14 1.52
N ILE A 33 -0.42 4.99 1.58
CA ILE A 33 -1.03 3.68 1.30
C ILE A 33 -2.08 3.36 2.36
N GLU A 34 -1.77 3.53 3.64
CA GLU A 34 -2.72 3.28 4.73
C GLU A 34 -3.99 4.13 4.58
N LYS A 35 -3.83 5.42 4.24
CA LYS A 35 -4.95 6.30 3.95
C LYS A 35 -5.77 5.81 2.77
N GLN A 36 -5.12 5.41 1.67
CA GLN A 36 -5.81 4.91 0.49
C GLN A 36 -6.57 3.61 0.78
N VAL A 37 -5.98 2.69 1.52
CA VAL A 37 -6.65 1.44 1.93
C VAL A 37 -7.90 1.77 2.74
N TYR A 38 -7.80 2.66 3.72
CA TYR A 38 -8.96 3.07 4.53
C TYR A 38 -10.09 3.67 3.68
N GLU A 39 -9.77 4.56 2.74
CA GLU A 39 -10.75 5.17 1.84
C GLU A 39 -11.42 4.13 0.94
N LEU A 40 -10.64 3.21 0.37
CA LEU A 40 -11.13 2.13 -0.48
C LEU A 40 -12.02 1.15 0.29
N GLU A 41 -11.60 0.74 1.48
CA GLU A 41 -12.39 -0.14 2.36
C GLU A 41 -13.70 0.53 2.76
N THR A 42 -13.65 1.83 3.07
CA THR A 42 -14.86 2.61 3.40
C THR A 42 -15.83 2.65 2.22
N SER A 43 -15.36 3.00 1.02
CA SER A 43 -16.20 3.00 -0.20
C SER A 43 -16.77 1.60 -0.47
N TYR A 44 -15.90 0.57 -0.45
CA TYR A 44 -16.30 -0.81 -0.70
C TYR A 44 -17.42 -1.24 0.26
N LEU A 45 -17.28 -0.98 1.56
CA LEU A 45 -18.27 -1.38 2.56
C LEU A 45 -19.58 -0.61 2.44
N GLN A 46 -19.57 0.63 1.98
CA GLN A 46 -20.77 1.43 1.74
C GLN A 46 -21.51 0.95 0.49
N ASP A 47 -20.80 0.77 -0.62
CA ASP A 47 -21.37 0.43 -1.93
C ASP A 47 -21.87 -1.03 -1.98
N SER A 48 -21.22 -1.94 -1.25
CA SER A 48 -21.57 -3.36 -1.21
C SER A 48 -22.73 -3.72 -0.28
N THR A 49 -23.34 -2.74 0.40
CA THR A 49 -24.41 -2.98 1.38
C THR A 49 -25.62 -3.73 0.81
N GLN A 50 -25.96 -3.54 -0.47
CA GLN A 50 -27.16 -4.11 -1.08
C GLN A 50 -26.97 -5.56 -1.57
N CYS A 51 -25.78 -5.91 -2.05
CA CYS A 51 -25.49 -7.25 -2.59
C CYS A 51 -24.72 -8.13 -1.60
N GLY A 52 -24.30 -7.57 -0.46
CA GLY A 52 -23.46 -8.24 0.51
C GLY A 52 -21.97 -8.05 0.21
N ASN A 53 -21.12 -8.42 1.18
CA ASN A 53 -19.68 -8.23 1.10
C ASN A 53 -18.90 -9.29 1.85
N VAL A 54 -17.57 -9.29 1.70
CA VAL A 54 -16.70 -10.30 2.30
C VAL A 54 -16.82 -10.40 3.82
N LEU A 55 -17.24 -9.33 4.51
CA LEU A 55 -17.41 -9.31 5.96
C LEU A 55 -18.78 -9.83 6.42
N LYS A 56 -19.83 -9.54 5.66
CA LYS A 56 -21.22 -9.86 6.04
C LYS A 56 -21.81 -11.07 5.31
N GLY A 57 -21.13 -11.56 4.28
CA GLY A 57 -21.64 -12.56 3.35
C GLY A 57 -22.42 -11.94 2.19
N PHE A 58 -22.73 -12.78 1.18
CA PHE A 58 -23.38 -12.39 -0.09
C PHE A 58 -24.81 -12.94 -0.20
N GLU A 59 -25.46 -13.22 0.93
CA GLU A 59 -26.77 -13.87 1.00
C GLU A 59 -27.86 -13.04 0.33
N GLY A 60 -27.79 -11.69 0.44
CA GLY A 60 -28.71 -10.79 -0.25
C GLY A 60 -28.69 -10.98 -1.76
N PHE A 61 -27.49 -11.06 -2.34
CA PHE A 61 -27.30 -11.36 -3.76
C PHE A 61 -27.79 -12.77 -4.12
N LEU A 62 -27.49 -13.78 -3.30
CA LEU A 62 -27.92 -15.17 -3.53
C LEU A 62 -29.43 -15.37 -3.39
N SER A 63 -30.11 -14.55 -2.60
CA SER A 63 -31.57 -14.57 -2.47
C SER A 63 -32.25 -13.95 -3.70
N SER A 64 -31.68 -12.87 -4.23
CA SER A 64 -32.16 -12.25 -5.48
C SER A 64 -32.03 -13.18 -6.69
N SER A 65 -30.94 -13.96 -6.78
CA SER A 65 -30.74 -14.88 -7.91
C SER A 65 -31.70 -16.08 -7.90
N LYS A 66 -32.24 -16.48 -6.74
CA LYS A 66 -33.24 -17.55 -6.64
C LYS A 66 -34.66 -17.13 -7.03
N SER A 67 -34.96 -15.82 -7.08
CA SER A 67 -36.29 -15.31 -7.47
C SER A 67 -36.48 -15.14 -8.99
N THR A 68 -35.46 -15.41 -9.82
CA THR A 68 -35.54 -15.25 -11.28
C THR A 68 -35.68 -16.59 -12.03
N THR A 69 -36.05 -17.68 -11.36
CA THR A 69 -36.41 -18.97 -12.01
C THR A 69 -37.84 -19.34 -11.67
#